data_AF-A0A524HZ94-F1
#
_entry.id   AF-A0A524HZ94-F1
#
_cell.length_a   1.000
_cell.length_b   1.000
_cell.length_c   1.000
_cell.angle_alpha   90.00
_cell.angle_beta   90.00
_cell.angle_gamma   90.00
#
_symmetry.space_group_name_H-M   'P 1'
#
loop_
_entity.id
_entity.type
_entity.pdbx_description
1 polymer ?
#
loop_
_entity_poly.entity_id
_entity_poly.type
_entity_poly.pdbx_seq_one_letter_code
_entity_poly.pdbx_strand_id
1 'polypeptide(L)'
;MVREITITWPRRRPYSSVLQFKVTLLETDPPVWRRIQVPDYYTFYDLHVAIQDAMGWLDCHLHDFKIQPRRRACMDIRIDSPFALDDLEE
;
A
#
# COMPACT_ATOMS: atom_id res chain seq x y z
N MET A 1 -36.46 18.55 -13.61
CA MET A 1 -35.95 17.36 -14.31
C MET A 1 -34.96 16.68 -13.37
N VAL A 2 -35.44 15.73 -12.56
CA VAL A 2 -34.59 14.97 -11.62
C VAL A 2 -33.98 13.79 -12.37
N ARG A 3 -32.65 13.67 -12.36
CA ARG A 3 -31.94 12.49 -12.87
C ARG A 3 -31.82 11.50 -11.71
N GLU A 4 -32.34 10.29 -11.89
CA GLU A 4 -32.06 9.19 -10.98
C GLU A 4 -30.58 8.83 -11.08
N ILE A 5 -29.82 9.04 -10.00
CA ILE A 5 -28.45 8.54 -9.89
C ILE A 5 -28.56 7.10 -9.38
N THR A 6 -28.29 6.13 -10.25
CA THR A 6 -28.17 4.74 -9.81
C THR A 6 -26.80 4.56 -9.17
N ILE A 7 -26.75 4.51 -7.84
CA ILE A 7 -25.51 4.21 -7.11
C ILE A 7 -25.23 2.71 -7.27
N THR A 8 -24.32 2.35 -8.17
CA THR A 8 -23.76 0.99 -8.22
C THR A 8 -22.71 0.86 -7.13
N TRP A 9 -23.08 0.24 -6.02
CA TRP A 9 -22.13 -0.09 -4.96
C TRP A 9 -21.12 -1.11 -5.50
N PRO A 10 -19.80 -0.80 -5.47
CA PRO A 10 -18.81 -1.80 -5.83
C PRO A 10 -18.93 -2.98 -4.86
N ARG A 11 -19.25 -4.16 -5.40
CA ARG A 11 -19.21 -5.39 -4.60
C ARG A 11 -17.79 -5.57 -4.08
N ARG A 12 -17.64 -5.64 -2.75
CA ARG A 12 -16.36 -5.98 -2.11
C ARG A 12 -15.89 -7.32 -2.70
N ARG A 13 -14.66 -7.35 -3.23
CA ARG A 13 -14.04 -8.62 -3.65
C ARG A 13 -13.85 -9.48 -2.40
N PRO A 14 -14.44 -10.69 -2.34
CA PRO A 14 -14.21 -11.58 -1.22
C PRO A 14 -12.72 -11.93 -1.17
N TYR A 15 -12.07 -11.77 -0.03
CA TYR A 15 -10.73 -12.30 0.23
C TYR A 15 -10.83 -13.57 1.06
N SER A 16 -9.96 -14.54 0.77
CA SER A 16 -9.91 -15.79 1.52
C SER A 16 -9.01 -15.67 2.75
N SER A 17 -8.00 -14.80 2.71
CA SER A 17 -7.03 -14.63 3.78
C SER A 17 -6.75 -13.15 4.05
N VAL A 18 -6.29 -12.86 5.28
CA VAL A 18 -5.81 -11.54 5.68
C VAL A 18 -4.35 -11.61 6.08
N LEU A 19 -3.59 -10.60 5.67
CA LEU A 19 -2.22 -10.38 6.09
C LEU A 19 -2.22 -9.32 7.19
N GLN A 20 -1.50 -9.59 8.28
CA GLN A 20 -1.36 -8.65 9.39
C GLN A 20 0.05 -8.08 9.44
N PHE A 21 0.16 -6.76 9.28
CA PHE A 21 1.43 -6.04 9.32
C PHE A 21 1.55 -5.21 10.60
N LYS A 22 2.75 -5.20 11.17
CA LYS A 22 3.15 -4.20 12.17
C LYS A 22 4.00 -3.15 11.46
N VAL A 23 3.49 -1.93 11.36
CA VAL A 23 4.17 -0.78 10.77
C VAL A 23 4.76 0.04 11.91
N THR A 24 6.06 0.30 11.88
CA THR A 24 6.77 1.05 12.92
C THR A 24 7.54 2.18 12.27
N LEU A 25 7.37 3.40 12.75
CA LEU A 25 8.14 4.55 12.32
C LEU A 25 9.51 4.51 12.99
N LEU A 26 10.56 4.42 12.18
CA LEU A 26 11.93 4.43 12.68
C LEU A 26 12.29 5.83 13.20
N GLU A 27 13.33 5.91 14.03
CA GLU A 27 13.89 7.17 14.53
C GLU A 27 12.91 8.04 15.34
N THR A 28 11.95 7.40 16.02
CA THR A 28 11.02 8.07 16.95
C THR A 28 11.20 7.58 18.38
N ASP A 29 11.11 8.50 19.33
CA ASP A 29 11.04 8.22 20.77
C ASP A 29 9.95 9.10 21.41
N PRO A 30 8.85 8.52 21.94
CA PRO A 30 8.56 7.09 22.02
C PRO A 30 8.25 6.45 20.65
N PRO A 31 8.39 5.11 20.50
CA PRO A 31 8.12 4.42 19.24
C PRO A 31 6.68 4.58 18.75
N VAL A 32 6.52 5.14 17.56
CA VAL A 32 5.21 5.25 16.90
C VAL A 32 4.98 4.03 16.00
N TRP A 33 3.90 3.28 16.24
CA TRP A 33 3.56 2.10 15.44
C TRP A 33 2.06 1.91 15.25
N ARG A 34 1.69 1.13 14.23
CA ARG A 34 0.32 0.71 13.91
C ARG A 34 0.30 -0.78 13.55
N ARG A 35 -0.83 -1.44 13.80
CA ARG A 35 -1.08 -2.81 13.33
C ARG A 35 -2.26 -2.77 12.37
N ILE A 36 -2.01 -3.12 11.12
CA ILE A 36 -3.01 -3.10 10.04
C ILE A 36 -3.25 -4.51 9.52
N GLN A 37 -4.48 -4.76 9.09
CA GLN A 37 -4.89 -6.00 8.43
C GLN A 37 -5.34 -5.65 7.02
N VAL A 38 -4.78 -6.33 6.03
CA VAL A 38 -5.12 -6.12 4.62
C VAL A 38 -5.45 -7.46 3.95
N PRO A 39 -6.31 -7.47 2.92
CA PRO A 39 -6.51 -8.63 2.06
C PRO A 39 -5.20 -9.18 1.49
N ASP A 40 -5.13 -10.49 1.27
CA ASP A 40 -3.99 -11.17 0.64
C ASP A 40 -3.72 -10.77 -0.81
N TYR A 41 -4.72 -10.18 -1.49
CA TYR A 41 -4.59 -9.69 -2.86
C TYR A 41 -4.11 -8.24 -2.99
N TYR A 42 -3.81 -7.54 -1.89
CA TYR A 42 -3.34 -6.16 -1.94
C TYR A 42 -2.03 -6.05 -2.73
N THR A 43 -1.99 -5.09 -3.65
CA THR A 43 -0.74 -4.67 -4.29
C THR A 43 0.10 -3.82 -3.32
N PHE A 44 1.35 -3.52 -3.68
CA PHE A 44 2.17 -2.60 -2.89
C PHE A 44 1.61 -1.18 -2.86
N TYR A 45 0.92 -0.75 -3.92
CA TYR A 45 0.20 0.52 -3.92
C TYR A 45 -0.97 0.50 -2.93
N ASP A 46 -1.77 -0.57 -2.90
CA ASP A 46 -2.86 -0.70 -1.92
C ASP A 46 -2.31 -0.74 -0.48
N LEU A 47 -1.17 -1.38 -0.27
CA LEU A 47 -0.47 -1.39 1.02
C LEU A 47 0.04 0.01 1.40
N HIS A 48 0.60 0.77 0.45
CA HIS A 48 1.00 2.17 0.65
C HIS A 48 -0.18 3.01 1.12
N VAL A 49 -1.32 2.94 0.42
CA VAL A 49 -2.52 3.68 0.81
C VAL A 49 -2.98 3.29 2.22
N ALA A 50 -2.98 2.00 2.56
CA ALA A 50 -3.33 1.55 3.91
C ALA A 50 -2.36 2.08 4.99
N ILE A 51 -1.07 2.24 4.67
CA ILE A 51 -0.08 2.84 5.57
C ILE A 51 -0.34 4.35 5.72
N GLN A 52 -0.57 5.06 4.61
CA GLN A 52 -0.90 6.50 4.62
C GLN A 52 -2.09 6.77 5.53
N ASP A 53 -3.18 6.02 5.36
CA ASP A 53 -4.40 6.14 6.17
C ASP A 53 -4.13 5.84 7.66
N ALA A 54 -3.41 4.75 7.97
CA ALA A 54 -3.14 4.35 9.35
C ALA A 54 -2.23 5.33 10.11
N MET A 55 -1.35 6.02 9.38
CA MET A 55 -0.44 7.02 9.93
C MET A 55 -1.02 8.44 9.89
N GLY A 56 -2.12 8.67 9.17
CA GLY A 56 -2.73 9.99 8.98
C GLY A 56 -1.90 10.90 8.06
N TRP A 57 -1.20 10.31 7.09
CA TRP A 57 -0.41 11.02 6.10
C TRP A 57 -1.24 11.36 4.86
N LEU A 58 -0.72 12.25 4.01
CA LEU A 58 -1.44 12.88 2.91
C LEU A 58 -0.86 12.53 1.52
N ASP A 59 -0.03 11.49 1.43
CA ASP A 59 0.58 11.04 0.17
C ASP A 59 1.31 12.15 -0.62
N CYS A 60 1.96 13.08 0.08
CA CYS A 60 2.60 14.26 -0.54
C CYS A 60 4.04 14.01 -1.04
N HIS A 61 4.58 12.81 -0.83
CA HIS A 61 5.97 12.49 -1.13
C HIS A 61 6.09 11.12 -1.82
N LEU A 62 7.13 10.95 -2.65
CA LEU A 62 7.44 9.68 -3.29
C LEU A 62 7.77 8.59 -2.26
N HIS A 63 7.43 7.36 -2.61
CA HIS A 63 7.64 6.17 -1.77
C HIS A 63 8.21 5.02 -2.61
N ASP A 64 8.88 4.07 -1.94
CA ASP A 64 9.42 2.84 -2.52
C ASP A 64 9.36 1.72 -1.45
N PHE A 65 9.20 0.48 -1.87
CA PHE A 65 9.22 -0.70 -1.00
C PHE A 65 10.46 -1.54 -1.29
N LYS A 66 11.20 -1.87 -0.23
CA LYS A 66 12.38 -2.73 -0.30
C LYS A 66 12.23 -3.92 0.63
N ILE A 67 12.48 -5.11 0.11
CA ILE A 67 12.50 -6.33 0.92
C ILE A 67 13.94 -6.59 1.36
N GLN A 68 14.18 -6.57 2.67
CA GLN A 68 15.48 -7.00 3.19
C GLN A 68 15.54 -8.54 3.22
N PRO A 69 16.46 -9.18 2.48
CA PRO A 69 16.54 -10.62 2.46
C PRO A 69 17.03 -11.15 3.82
N ARG A 70 16.30 -12.13 4.39
CA ARG A 70 16.66 -12.78 5.67
C ARG A 70 17.99 -13.57 5.62
N ARG A 71 18.54 -13.83 4.43
CA ARG A 71 19.81 -14.54 4.20
C ARG A 71 20.58 -13.83 3.06
N ARG A 72 21.92 -13.93 3.07
CA ARG A 72 22.92 -13.22 2.22
C ARG A 72 22.79 -13.32 0.67
N ALA A 73 21.62 -13.56 0.10
CA ALA A 73 21.38 -13.28 -1.31
C ALA A 73 20.93 -11.82 -1.42
N CYS A 74 21.89 -10.94 -1.71
CA CYS A 74 21.67 -9.54 -2.05
C CYS A 74 20.82 -9.46 -3.32
N MET A 75 19.51 -9.33 -3.16
CA MET A 75 18.65 -8.80 -4.21
C MET A 75 17.80 -7.73 -3.55
N ASP A 76 18.16 -6.47 -3.79
CA ASP A 76 17.24 -5.35 -3.59
C ASP A 76 16.15 -5.51 -4.66
N ILE A 77 15.07 -6.19 -4.31
CA ILE A 77 13.88 -6.28 -5.16
C ILE A 77 13.12 -4.97 -4.93
N ARG A 78 13.23 -4.05 -5.90
CA ARG A 78 12.27 -2.95 -6.05
C ARG A 78 11.02 -3.49 -6.70
N ILE A 79 9.88 -2.99 -6.25
CA ILE A 79 8.59 -3.43 -6.75
C ILE A 79 7.96 -2.23 -7.43
N ASP A 80 8.11 -2.21 -8.74
CA ASP A 80 7.64 -1.10 -9.57
C ASP A 80 6.11 -1.02 -9.53
N SER A 81 5.60 0.21 -9.60
CA SER A 81 4.17 0.45 -9.75
C SER A 81 3.75 0.00 -11.14
N PRO A 82 2.66 -0.79 -11.31
CA PRO A 82 2.12 -1.13 -12.63
C PRO A 82 1.56 0.09 -13.37
N PHE A 83 1.49 1.25 -12.70
CA PHE A 83 1.09 2.54 -13.26
C PHE A 83 2.24 3.52 -13.39
N ALA A 84 3.49 3.10 -13.12
CA ALA A 84 4.62 3.82 -13.65
C ALA A 84 4.44 3.78 -15.17
N LEU A 85 4.03 4.89 -15.76
CA LEU A 85 4.08 5.05 -17.20
C LEU A 85 5.57 4.88 -17.51
N ASP A 86 5.94 3.72 -18.07
CA ASP A 86 7.19 3.60 -18.80
C ASP A 86 7.26 4.85 -19.66
N ASP A 87 8.32 5.63 -19.44
CA ASP A 87 8.53 6.98 -19.95
C ASP A 87 7.85 7.14 -21.31
N LEU A 88 6.91 8.09 -21.42
CA LEU A 88 6.37 8.52 -22.70
C LEU A 88 7.56 8.70 -23.64
N GLU A 89 7.73 7.76 -24.59
CA GLU A 89 8.79 7.80 -25.58
C GLU A 89 8.75 9.19 -26.25
N GLU A 90 9.76 10.01 -25.97
CA GLU A 90 10.11 11.18 -26.78
C GLU A 90 11.13 10.76 -27.86
#